data_AF-A0A7G9YM98-F1
#
_entry.id   AF-A0A7G9YM98-F1
#
_cell.length_a   1.000
_cell.length_b   1.000
_cell.length_c   1.000
_cell.angle_alpha   90.00
_cell.angle_beta   90.00
_cell.angle_gamma   90.00
#
_symmetry.space_group_name_H-M   'P 1'
#
loop_
_entity.id
_entity.type
_entity.pdbx_description
1 polymer ?
#
loop_
_entity_poly.entity_id
_entity_poly.type
_entity_poly.pdbx_seq_one_letter_code
_entity_poly.pdbx_strand_id
1 'polypeptide(L)'
;MIRDEEAQWIILAGFTISIALAILIVLLNLSFMSGYQSSQAQIEFPMYELRELYDETYIEANTAAMNVNYTDDIDDCDVINETMANFGNLLSQLYAYHGQIVTVTVNTTTNNTAGGLNLTRIAVTLKFDDGVTEYTEYLSSEV
;
A
#
# COMPACT_ATOMS: atom_id res chain seq x y z
N MET A 1 16.82 -36.38 -61.58
CA MET A 1 16.61 -35.72 -60.27
C MET A 1 17.85 -34.89 -60.01
N ILE A 2 17.81 -33.60 -60.38
CA ILE A 2 18.92 -32.70 -60.08
C ILE A 2 18.85 -32.48 -58.58
N ARG A 3 19.86 -32.99 -57.86
CA ARG A 3 20.01 -32.85 -56.42
C ARG A 3 20.83 -31.58 -56.22
N ASP A 4 20.19 -30.43 -56.38
CA ASP A 4 20.84 -29.13 -56.16
C ASP A 4 21.03 -28.91 -54.66
N GLU A 5 22.15 -29.38 -54.16
CA GLU A 5 22.56 -29.20 -52.76
C GLU A 5 22.64 -27.71 -52.41
N GLU A 6 23.05 -26.86 -53.34
CA GLU A 6 23.08 -25.40 -53.19
C GLU A 6 21.68 -24.81 -52.94
N ALA A 7 20.66 -25.32 -53.64
CA ALA A 7 19.28 -24.90 -53.43
C ALA A 7 18.72 -25.36 -52.07
N GLN A 8 19.18 -26.49 -51.54
CA GLN A 8 18.81 -26.94 -50.20
C GLN A 8 19.45 -26.09 -49.11
N TRP A 9 20.71 -25.69 -49.28
CA TRP A 9 21.42 -24.83 -48.34
C TRP A 9 20.77 -23.45 -48.21
N ILE A 10 20.32 -22.86 -49.32
CA ILE A 10 19.66 -21.55 -49.27
C ILE A 10 18.27 -21.62 -48.61
N ILE A 11 17.52 -22.71 -48.84
CA ILE A 11 16.24 -22.95 -48.16
C ILE A 11 16.46 -23.16 -46.66
N LEU A 12 17.50 -23.90 -46.28
CA LEU A 12 17.85 -24.14 -44.88
C LEU A 12 18.29 -22.86 -44.16
N ALA A 13 19.06 -22.01 -44.82
CA ALA A 13 19.45 -20.69 -44.29
C ALA A 13 18.24 -19.79 -44.10
N GLY A 14 17.32 -19.72 -45.08
CA GLY A 14 16.09 -18.94 -44.98
C GLY A 14 15.17 -19.42 -43.85
N PHE A 15 15.05 -20.72 -43.68
CA PHE A 15 14.28 -21.31 -42.58
C PHE A 15 14.87 -20.98 -41.20
N THR A 16 16.19 -21.07 -41.07
CA THR A 16 16.90 -20.74 -39.82
C THR A 16 16.73 -19.28 -39.45
N ILE A 17 16.87 -18.37 -40.42
CA ILE A 17 16.66 -16.93 -40.21
C ILE A 17 15.20 -16.64 -39.80
N SER A 18 14.23 -17.32 -40.42
CA SER A 18 12.81 -17.12 -40.11
C SER A 18 12.46 -17.55 -38.69
N ILE A 19 12.99 -18.69 -38.22
CA ILE A 19 12.80 -19.15 -36.83
C ILE A 19 13.46 -18.19 -35.85
N ALA A 20 14.69 -17.76 -36.12
CA ALA A 20 15.40 -16.81 -35.27
C ALA A 20 14.62 -15.49 -35.12
N LEU A 21 14.03 -15.00 -36.23
CA LEU A 21 13.23 -13.78 -36.23
C LEU A 21 11.91 -13.96 -35.44
N ALA A 22 11.23 -15.10 -35.60
CA ALA A 22 10.00 -15.39 -34.87
C ALA A 22 10.26 -15.45 -33.35
N ILE A 23 11.34 -16.11 -32.94
CA ILE A 23 11.76 -16.17 -31.52
C ILE A 23 12.10 -14.77 -31.01
N LEU A 24 12.80 -13.94 -31.80
CA LEU A 24 13.14 -12.57 -31.42
C LEU A 24 11.87 -11.73 -31.16
N ILE A 25 10.86 -11.82 -32.02
CA ILE A 25 9.59 -11.09 -31.87
C ILE A 25 8.86 -11.53 -30.59
N VAL A 26 8.83 -12.84 -30.32
CA VAL A 26 8.23 -13.37 -29.09
C VAL A 26 8.96 -12.87 -27.85
N LEU A 27 10.30 -12.91 -27.85
CA LEU A 27 11.12 -12.40 -26.74
C LEU A 27 10.96 -10.89 -26.54
N LEU A 28 10.86 -10.11 -27.61
CA LEU A 28 10.60 -8.67 -27.53
C LEU A 28 9.23 -8.40 -26.90
N ASN A 29 8.18 -9.10 -27.34
CA ASN A 29 6.85 -8.97 -26.75
C ASN A 29 6.83 -9.36 -25.26
N LEU A 30 7.52 -10.44 -24.89
CA LEU A 30 7.68 -10.86 -23.49
C LEU A 30 8.45 -9.82 -22.68
N SER A 31 9.51 -9.23 -23.24
CA SER A 31 10.31 -8.20 -22.57
C SER A 31 9.52 -6.92 -22.34
N PHE A 32 8.74 -6.46 -23.32
CA PHE A 32 7.85 -5.31 -23.14
C PHE A 32 6.76 -5.58 -22.10
N MET A 33 6.15 -6.76 -22.12
CA MET A 33 5.13 -7.14 -21.14
C MET A 33 5.69 -7.25 -19.71
N SER A 34 6.86 -7.86 -19.56
CA SER A 34 7.57 -7.98 -18.28
C SER A 34 8.08 -6.63 -17.76
N GLY A 35 8.62 -5.79 -18.65
CA GLY A 35 9.03 -4.43 -18.30
C GLY A 35 7.87 -3.56 -17.83
N TYR A 36 6.70 -3.71 -18.46
CA TYR A 36 5.47 -3.05 -18.01
C TYR A 36 5.01 -3.55 -16.63
N GLN A 37 4.97 -4.87 -16.41
CA GLN A 37 4.61 -5.45 -15.11
C GLN A 37 5.60 -5.08 -14.00
N SER A 38 6.91 -5.08 -14.28
CA SER A 38 7.95 -4.74 -13.31
C SER A 38 7.95 -3.25 -12.94
N SER A 39 7.60 -2.37 -13.88
CA SER A 39 7.47 -0.93 -13.59
C SER A 39 6.24 -0.64 -12.74
N GLN A 40 5.13 -1.37 -12.95
CA GLN A 40 3.93 -1.23 -12.14
C GLN A 40 4.11 -1.83 -10.74
N ALA A 41 4.85 -2.93 -10.60
CA ALA A 41 5.19 -3.53 -9.30
C ALA A 41 6.08 -2.63 -8.42
N GLN A 42 6.79 -1.66 -9.00
CA GLN A 42 7.56 -0.65 -8.25
C GLN A 42 6.73 0.60 -7.90
N ILE A 43 5.63 0.81 -8.61
CA ILE A 43 4.59 1.81 -8.28
C ILE A 43 3.53 1.19 -7.34
N GLU A 44 3.66 -0.10 -7.02
CA GLU A 44 2.92 -0.82 -5.96
C GLU A 44 3.45 -0.39 -4.58
N PHE A 45 3.35 0.92 -4.32
CA PHE A 45 2.96 1.41 -3.02
C PHE A 45 1.75 0.59 -2.56
N PRO A 46 1.83 -0.05 -1.39
CA PRO A 46 1.39 0.74 -0.25
C PRO A 46 2.16 0.48 1.05
N MET A 47 3.16 -0.42 1.11
CA MET A 47 3.75 -0.79 2.40
C MET A 47 4.48 0.37 3.09
N TYR A 48 5.16 1.23 2.32
CA TYR A 48 5.88 2.37 2.89
C TYR A 48 4.92 3.48 3.32
N GLU A 49 3.93 3.84 2.49
CA GLU A 49 2.93 4.88 2.79
C GLU A 49 2.05 4.46 3.95
N LEU A 50 1.65 3.18 4.01
CA LEU A 50 0.84 2.68 5.12
C LEU A 50 1.62 2.65 6.42
N ARG A 51 2.92 2.34 6.38
CA ARG A 51 3.77 2.41 7.56
C ARG A 51 3.98 3.84 8.03
N GLU A 52 4.17 4.78 7.11
CA GLU A 52 4.28 6.21 7.43
C GLU A 52 2.97 6.75 8.01
N LEU A 53 1.84 6.38 7.41
CA LEU A 53 0.51 6.71 7.89
C LEU A 53 0.24 6.13 9.29
N TYR A 54 0.71 4.91 9.55
CA TYR A 54 0.64 4.29 10.86
C TYR A 54 1.47 5.06 11.89
N ASP A 55 2.73 5.39 11.58
CA ASP A 55 3.61 6.13 12.48
C ASP A 55 3.02 7.52 12.80
N GLU A 56 2.47 8.21 11.80
CA GLU A 56 1.81 9.51 11.97
C GLU A 56 0.54 9.39 12.83
N THR A 57 -0.29 8.37 12.58
CA THR A 57 -1.49 8.08 13.39
C THR A 57 -1.14 7.80 14.85
N TYR A 58 -0.05 7.07 15.09
CA TYR A 58 0.42 6.74 16.43
C TYR A 58 0.91 7.99 17.18
N ILE A 59 1.67 8.86 16.51
CA ILE A 59 2.13 10.13 17.08
C ILE A 59 0.94 11.02 17.44
N GLU A 60 -0.02 11.18 16.54
CA GLU A 60 -1.20 12.01 16.76
C GLU A 60 -2.07 11.48 17.91
N ALA A 61 -2.26 10.15 17.99
CA ALA A 61 -2.98 9.52 19.10
C ALA A 61 -2.29 9.77 20.46
N ASN A 62 -0.96 9.69 20.50
CA ASN A 62 -0.19 9.96 21.72
C ASN A 62 -0.24 11.45 22.12
N THR A 63 -0.16 12.36 21.15
CA THR A 63 -0.33 13.81 21.38
C THR A 63 -1.73 14.13 21.90
N ALA A 64 -2.78 13.50 21.35
CA ALA A 64 -4.14 13.66 21.84
C ALA A 64 -4.26 13.20 23.30
N ALA A 65 -3.71 12.04 23.67
CA ALA A 65 -3.73 11.57 25.06
C ALA A 65 -2.96 12.47 26.03
N MET A 66 -1.83 13.04 25.60
CA MET A 66 -1.08 14.02 26.42
C MET A 66 -1.88 15.29 26.69
N ASN A 67 -2.63 15.80 25.71
CA ASN A 67 -3.45 17.00 25.86
C ASN A 67 -4.61 16.79 26.84
N VAL A 68 -5.19 15.59 26.81
CA VAL A 68 -6.31 15.21 27.65
C VAL A 68 -5.88 15.00 29.10
N ASN A 69 -4.65 14.52 29.34
CA ASN A 69 -4.07 14.42 30.69
C ASN A 69 -3.93 15.78 31.44
N TYR A 70 -4.06 16.90 30.74
CA TYR A 70 -4.05 18.24 31.35
C TYR A 70 -5.45 18.77 31.72
N THR A 71 -6.51 18.13 31.23
CA THR A 71 -7.90 18.49 31.49
C THR A 71 -8.50 17.41 32.37
N ASP A 72 -8.59 17.66 33.68
CA ASP A 72 -8.96 16.71 34.75
C ASP A 72 -10.46 16.31 34.69
N ASP A 73 -10.96 15.80 33.56
CA ASP A 73 -12.39 15.50 33.32
C ASP A 73 -12.64 14.02 32.97
N ILE A 74 -13.81 13.50 33.39
CA ILE A 74 -14.10 12.05 33.39
C ILE A 74 -14.46 11.50 32.00
N ASP A 75 -14.72 12.38 31.03
CA ASP A 75 -15.14 12.04 29.65
C ASP A 75 -13.98 12.00 28.63
N ASP A 76 -12.76 12.08 29.13
CA ASP A 76 -11.52 12.21 28.36
C ASP A 76 -11.24 11.11 27.32
N CYS A 77 -11.76 9.89 27.52
CA CYS A 77 -11.60 8.80 26.56
C CYS A 77 -12.44 9.03 25.29
N ASP A 78 -13.55 9.76 25.41
CA ASP A 78 -14.40 10.15 24.28
C ASP A 78 -13.74 11.26 23.45
N VAL A 79 -12.97 12.17 24.09
CA VAL A 79 -12.22 13.24 23.41
C VAL A 79 -11.12 12.66 22.50
N ILE A 80 -10.39 11.66 22.98
CA ILE A 80 -9.37 10.97 22.16
C ILE A 80 -10.04 10.28 20.97
N ASN A 81 -11.15 9.57 21.21
CA ASN A 81 -11.87 8.86 20.17
C ASN A 81 -12.47 9.81 19.13
N GLU A 82 -13.02 10.95 19.56
CA GLU A 82 -13.53 12.01 18.68
C GLU A 82 -12.39 12.65 17.85
N THR A 83 -11.26 12.94 18.48
CA THR A 83 -10.08 13.50 17.80
C THR A 83 -9.56 12.56 16.73
N MET A 84 -9.44 11.26 17.05
CA MET A 84 -8.98 10.25 16.09
C MET A 84 -10.01 9.99 14.98
N ALA A 85 -11.32 10.07 15.29
CA ALA A 85 -12.36 9.98 14.27
C ALA A 85 -12.30 11.16 13.30
N ASN A 86 -12.05 12.37 13.79
CA ASN A 86 -11.85 13.56 12.96
C ASN A 86 -10.59 13.44 12.10
N PHE A 87 -9.48 12.97 12.66
CA PHE A 87 -8.26 12.69 11.92
C PHE A 87 -8.49 11.67 10.78
N GLY A 88 -9.15 10.55 11.08
CA GLY A 88 -9.49 9.54 10.07
C GLY A 88 -10.40 10.08 8.96
N ASN A 89 -11.35 10.96 9.29
CA ASN A 89 -12.21 11.63 8.31
C ASN A 89 -11.44 12.60 7.40
N LEU A 90 -10.49 13.36 7.95
CA LEU A 90 -9.66 14.29 7.18
C LEU A 90 -8.72 13.55 6.23
N LEU A 91 -8.07 12.48 6.72
CA LEU A 91 -7.25 11.60 5.88
C LEU A 91 -8.09 10.97 4.78
N SER A 92 -9.27 10.45 5.10
CA SER A 92 -10.16 9.86 4.09
C SER A 92 -10.51 10.85 2.98
N GLN A 93 -10.78 12.12 3.32
CA GLN A 93 -11.02 13.19 2.35
C GLN A 93 -9.78 13.53 1.53
N LEU A 94 -8.61 13.59 2.14
CA LEU A 94 -7.34 13.88 1.46
C LEU A 94 -7.02 12.82 0.42
N TYR A 95 -7.12 11.54 0.79
CA TYR A 95 -6.87 10.44 -0.14
C TYR A 95 -7.97 10.31 -1.20
N ALA A 96 -9.22 10.60 -0.86
CA ALA A 96 -10.32 10.61 -1.84
C ALA A 96 -10.09 11.65 -2.95
N TYR A 97 -9.45 12.79 -2.63
CA TYR A 97 -9.03 13.78 -3.64
C TYR A 97 -8.00 13.22 -4.63
N HIS A 98 -7.17 12.27 -4.18
CA HIS A 98 -6.21 11.55 -5.02
C HIS A 98 -6.82 10.32 -5.73
N GLY A 99 -8.13 10.07 -5.60
CA GLY A 99 -8.81 8.92 -6.20
C GLY A 99 -8.63 7.62 -5.43
N GLN A 100 -8.19 7.69 -4.18
CA GLN A 100 -7.93 6.54 -3.31
C GLN A 100 -8.84 6.60 -2.07
N ILE A 101 -9.43 5.50 -1.66
CA ILE A 101 -10.26 5.45 -0.45
C ILE A 101 -9.40 4.93 0.68
N VAL A 102 -9.06 5.81 1.62
CA VAL A 102 -8.39 5.43 2.86
C VAL A 102 -9.35 5.58 4.03
N THR A 103 -9.55 4.50 4.78
CA THR A 103 -10.28 4.53 6.05
C THR A 103 -9.32 4.21 7.17
N VAL A 104 -9.12 5.17 8.08
CA VAL A 104 -8.33 4.99 9.30
C VAL A 104 -9.30 4.92 10.48
N THR A 105 -9.33 3.79 11.17
CA THR A 105 -10.08 3.65 12.43
C THR A 105 -9.09 3.38 13.55
N VAL A 106 -9.04 4.28 14.52
CA VAL A 106 -8.18 4.15 15.70
C VAL A 106 -9.06 3.81 16.89
N ASN A 107 -8.77 2.67 17.54
CA ASN A 107 -9.39 2.30 18.79
C ASN A 107 -8.32 2.35 19.89
N THR A 108 -8.52 3.24 20.85
CA THR A 108 -7.62 3.43 21.98
C THR A 108 -8.20 2.79 23.23
N THR A 109 -7.37 2.05 23.97
CA THR A 109 -7.72 1.57 25.31
C THR A 109 -6.88 2.32 26.31
N THR A 110 -7.50 3.07 27.21
CA THR A 110 -6.82 3.85 28.24
C THR A 110 -6.97 3.18 29.60
N ASN A 111 -5.93 3.30 30.43
CA ASN A 111 -6.02 3.00 31.85
C ASN A 111 -5.95 4.32 32.62
N ASN A 112 -7.03 4.66 33.30
CA ASN A 112 -7.08 5.82 34.18
C ASN A 112 -6.40 5.46 35.50
N THR A 113 -5.14 5.89 35.65
CA THR A 113 -4.39 5.77 36.91
C THR A 113 -4.34 7.14 37.56
N ALA A 114 -4.23 7.24 38.89
CA ALA A 114 -4.40 8.47 39.70
C ALA A 114 -3.36 9.61 39.49
N GLY A 115 -2.93 9.84 38.26
CA GLY A 115 -2.10 10.94 37.80
C GLY A 115 -2.07 11.06 36.27
N GLY A 116 -3.01 10.41 35.56
CA GLY A 116 -3.25 10.64 34.14
C GLY A 116 -3.77 9.46 33.32
N LEU A 117 -4.24 9.78 32.11
CA LEU A 117 -4.59 8.77 31.11
C LEU A 117 -3.35 8.24 30.44
N ASN A 118 -3.08 6.97 30.68
CA ASN A 118 -2.09 6.23 29.90
C ASN A 118 -2.82 5.44 28.82
N LEU A 119 -2.51 5.73 27.56
CA LEU A 119 -2.82 4.85 26.45
C LEU A 119 -2.13 3.51 26.71
N THR A 120 -2.90 2.42 26.77
CA THR A 120 -2.38 1.06 26.95
C THR A 120 -2.33 0.32 25.62
N ARG A 121 -3.27 0.62 24.72
CA ARG A 121 -3.31 0.01 23.38
C ARG A 121 -3.83 0.99 22.36
N ILE A 122 -3.18 1.02 21.20
CA ILE A 122 -3.66 1.70 20.00
C ILE A 122 -3.85 0.64 18.93
N ALA A 123 -5.08 0.46 18.48
CA ALA A 123 -5.40 -0.39 17.34
C ALA A 123 -5.78 0.48 16.14
N VAL A 124 -4.98 0.44 15.09
CA VAL A 124 -5.24 1.15 13.82
C VAL A 124 -5.69 0.14 12.79
N THR A 125 -6.87 0.35 12.23
CA THR A 125 -7.34 -0.36 11.04
C THR A 125 -7.22 0.57 9.85
N LEU A 126 -6.38 0.20 8.90
CA LEU A 126 -6.20 0.90 7.63
C LEU A 126 -6.87 0.09 6.53
N LYS A 127 -7.81 0.70 5.81
CA LYS A 127 -8.36 0.15 4.57
C LYS A 127 -8.00 1.07 3.43
N PHE A 128 -7.33 0.53 2.43
CA PHE A 128 -6.98 1.21 1.20
C PHE A 128 -7.68 0.52 0.02
N ASP A 129 -8.33 1.32 -0.82
CA ASP A 129 -8.95 0.88 -2.08
C ASP A 129 -8.72 1.95 -3.16
N ASP A 130 -7.99 1.60 -4.22
CA ASP A 130 -7.76 2.44 -5.40
C ASP A 130 -8.58 1.98 -6.64
N GLY A 131 -9.52 1.05 -6.46
CA GLY A 131 -10.33 0.45 -7.51
C GLY A 131 -9.66 -0.72 -8.26
N VAL A 132 -8.40 -1.05 -7.94
CA VAL A 132 -7.66 -2.20 -8.51
C VAL A 132 -7.13 -3.11 -7.40
N THR A 133 -6.65 -2.53 -6.31
CA THR A 133 -6.05 -3.20 -5.17
C THR A 133 -6.77 -2.83 -3.88
N GLU A 134 -7.14 -3.84 -3.10
CA GLU A 134 -7.73 -3.66 -1.77
C GLU A 134 -6.74 -4.20 -0.73
N TYR A 135 -6.45 -3.39 0.28
CA TYR A 135 -5.59 -3.79 1.38
C TYR A 135 -6.22 -3.39 2.71
N THR A 136 -6.25 -4.33 3.66
CA THR A 136 -6.69 -4.09 5.03
C THR A 136 -5.61 -4.55 5.98
N GLU A 137 -5.11 -3.63 6.81
CA GLU A 137 -4.12 -3.94 7.84
C GLU A 137 -4.63 -3.58 9.23
N TYR A 138 -4.34 -4.48 10.16
CA TYR A 138 -4.68 -4.36 11.56
C TYR A 138 -3.39 -4.30 12.36
N LEU A 139 -3.06 -3.11 12.85
CA LEU A 139 -1.88 -2.89 13.67
C LEU A 139 -2.34 -2.59 15.09
N SER A 140 -1.80 -3.33 16.05
CA SER A 140 -2.06 -3.13 17.46
C SER A 140 -0.73 -3.02 18.18
N SER A 141 -0.46 -1.86 18.77
CA SER A 141 0.69 -1.66 19.65
C SER A 141 0.21 -1.52 21.09
N GLU A 142 0.85 -2.26 21.98
CA GLU A 142 0.75 -2.04 23.42
C GLU A 142 1.82 -1.03 23.83
N VAL A 143 1.43 -0.03 24.63
CA VAL A 143 2.27 1.08 25.10
C VAL A 143 2.65 0.86 26.57
#